data_AF-A0AAJ7RDQ7-F1
#
_entry.id   AF-A0AAJ7RDQ7-F1
#
_cell.length_a   1.000
_cell.length_b   1.000
_cell.length_c   1.000
_cell.angle_alpha   90.00
_cell.angle_beta   90.00
_cell.angle_gamma   90.00
#
_symmetry.space_group_name_H-M   'P 1'
#
loop_
_entity.id
_entity.type
_entity.pdbx_description
1 polymer ?
#
loop_
_entity_poly.entity_id
_entity_poly.type
_entity_poly.pdbx_seq_one_letter_code
_entity_poly.pdbx_strand_id
1 'polypeptide(L)' 'MSEHKVPKLEFVLREDDWITYTERLELYFLVNDVKADKQAAVFLTKINPETYNLQASTEAVADLMQD' A
#
# COMPACT_ATOMS: atom_id res chain seq x y z
N MET A 1 12.06 27.84 10.76
CA MET A 1 12.22 26.79 9.74
C MET A 1 11.33 25.65 10.17
N SER A 2 10.11 25.53 9.63
CA SER A 2 9.28 24.35 9.89
C SER A 2 9.94 23.15 9.22
N GLU A 3 10.23 22.11 9.99
CA GLU A 3 10.65 20.82 9.44
C GLU A 3 9.63 20.40 8.39
N HIS A 4 10.05 20.38 7.12
CA HIS A 4 9.24 19.80 6.06
C HIS A 4 9.30 18.30 6.25
N LYS A 5 8.32 17.77 7.01
CA LYS A 5 8.13 16.32 7.13
C LYS A 5 7.82 15.81 5.73
N VAL A 6 8.80 15.21 5.08
CA VAL A 6 8.59 14.54 3.78
C VAL A 6 7.44 13.56 4.01
N PRO A 7 6.31 13.71 3.30
CA PRO A 7 5.16 12.87 3.54
C PRO A 7 5.57 11.42 3.28
N LYS A 8 5.56 10.59 4.34
CA LYS A 8 5.87 9.18 4.23
C LYS A 8 4.84 8.57 3.26
N LEU A 9 5.30 7.76 2.31
CA LEU A 9 4.43 6.93 1.49
C LEU A 9 4.06 5.71 2.33
N GLU A 10 3.14 5.93 3.26
CA GLU A 10 2.57 4.91 4.14
C GLU A 10 1.04 5.10 4.11
N PHE A 11 0.30 4.00 3.97
CA PHE A 11 -1.15 3.98 4.11
C PHE A 11 -1.54 3.54 5.52
N VAL A 12 -2.35 4.35 6.18
CA VAL A 12 -2.94 4.07 7.49
C VAL A 12 -4.45 3.86 7.34
N LEU A 13 -4.90 2.65 7.67
CA LEU A 13 -6.31 2.28 7.58
C LEU A 13 -7.19 3.23 8.41
N ARG A 14 -8.34 3.64 7.85
CA ARG A 14 -9.32 4.56 8.47
C ARG A 14 -8.87 6.02 8.62
N GLU A 15 -7.60 6.32 8.37
CA GLU A 15 -7.07 7.69 8.41
C GLU A 15 -6.87 8.25 7.00
N ASP A 16 -6.33 7.44 6.08
CA ASP A 16 -6.01 7.86 4.73
C ASP A 16 -7.12 7.56 3.72
N ASP A 17 -7.22 8.43 2.71
CA ASP A 17 -8.04 8.21 1.53
C ASP A 17 -7.32 7.25 0.56
N TRP A 18 -8.02 6.17 0.20
CA TRP A 18 -7.45 5.11 -0.65
C TRP A 18 -7.08 5.63 -2.05
N ILE A 19 -7.93 6.46 -2.67
CA ILE A 19 -7.73 6.96 -4.03
C ILE A 19 -6.46 7.83 -4.08
N THR A 20 -6.37 8.79 -3.17
CA THR A 20 -5.21 9.69 -3.03
C THR A 20 -3.93 8.90 -2.77
N TYR A 21 -3.99 7.85 -1.94
CA TYR A 21 -2.84 7.00 -1.70
C TYR A 21 -2.41 6.22 -2.96
N THR A 22 -3.36 5.64 -3.70
CA THR A 22 -3.06 4.90 -4.93
C THR A 22 -2.44 5.79 -6.01
N GLU A 23 -2.94 7.02 -6.20
CA GLU A 23 -2.34 7.98 -7.13
C GLU A 23 -0.88 8.31 -6.76
N ARG A 24 -0.60 8.50 -5.46
CA ARG A 24 0.77 8.74 -4.97
C ARG A 24 1.67 7.52 -5.15
N LEU A 25 1.14 6.32 -5.00
CA LEU A 25 1.87 5.07 -5.19
C LEU A 25 2.21 4.83 -6.67
N GLU A 26 1.28 5.12 -7.58
CA GLU A 26 1.52 5.06 -9.02
C GLU A 26 2.62 6.03 -9.45
N LEU A 27 2.58 7.28 -8.95
CA LEU A 27 3.65 8.27 -9.17
C LEU A 27 4.99 7.77 -8.62
N TYR A 28 4.99 7.11 -7.46
CA TYR A 28 6.19 6.51 -6.91
C TYR A 28 6.75 5.42 -7.83
N PHE A 29 5.91 4.52 -8.35
CA PHE A 29 6.36 3.48 -9.29
C PHE A 29 6.94 4.08 -10.57
N LEU A 30 6.28 5.11 -11.11
CA LEU A 30 6.71 5.81 -12.32
C LEU A 30 8.09 6.47 -12.13
N VAL A 31 8.26 7.25 -11.07
CA VAL A 31 9.51 8.01 -10.83
C VAL A 31 10.69 7.09 -10.48
N ASN A 32 10.42 5.93 -9.88
CA ASN A 32 11.46 4.99 -9.44
C ASN A 32 11.67 3.80 -10.41
N ASP A 33 11.04 3.82 -11.60
CA ASP A 33 11.11 2.72 -12.59
C ASP A 33 10.82 1.34 -11.97
N VAL A 34 9.79 1.27 -11.13
CA VAL A 34 9.40 0.02 -10.46
C VAL A 34 8.69 -0.88 -11.45
N LYS A 35 9.39 -1.94 -11.86
CA LYS A 35 8.85 -2.99 -12.74
C LYS A 35 7.56 -3.60 -12.18
N ALA A 36 6.63 -3.92 -13.08
CA ALA A 36 5.30 -4.45 -12.74
C ALA A 36 5.35 -5.69 -11.83
N ASP A 37 6.29 -6.61 -12.06
CA ASP A 37 6.52 -7.82 -11.26
C ASP A 37 6.98 -7.54 -9.83
N LYS A 38 7.39 -6.30 -9.53
CA LYS A 38 7.84 -5.87 -8.18
C LYS A 38 6.86 -4.94 -7.48
N GLN A 39 5.85 -4.42 -8.18
CA GLN A 39 4.95 -3.39 -7.62
C GLN A 39 4.17 -3.90 -6.41
N ALA A 40 3.69 -5.15 -6.45
CA ALA A 40 2.99 -5.77 -5.32
C ALA A 40 3.88 -5.85 -4.06
N ALA A 41 5.12 -6.32 -4.22
CA ALA A 41 6.08 -6.40 -3.11
C ALA A 41 6.39 -5.01 -2.53
N VAL A 42 6.56 -4.00 -3.38
CA VAL A 42 6.77 -2.63 -2.92
C VAL A 42 5.55 -2.09 -2.20
N PHE A 43 4.34 -2.27 -2.73
CA PHE A 43 3.09 -1.85 -2.09
C PHE A 43 2.96 -2.41 -0.67
N LEU A 44 3.25 -3.69 -0.45
CA LEU A 44 3.21 -4.32 0.87
C LEU A 44 4.17 -3.67 1.89
N THR A 45 5.25 -3.02 1.43
CA THR A 45 6.16 -2.25 2.31
C THR A 45 5.70 -0.82 2.60
N LYS A 46 4.64 -0.36 1.92
CA LYS A 46 4.09 1.00 2.00
C LYS A 46 2.73 1.04 2.68
N ILE A 47 2.25 -0.07 3.23
CA ILE A 47 1.04 -0.13 4.04
C ILE A 47 1.40 -0.40 5.51
N ASN A 48 0.57 0.07 6.43
CA ASN A 48 0.76 -0.24 7.85
C ASN A 48 0.47 -1.73 8.16
N PRO A 49 0.95 -2.25 9.31
CA PRO A 49 0.74 -3.66 9.68
C PRO A 49 -0.74 -4.08 9.76
N GLU A 50 -1.64 -3.18 10.17
CA GLU A 50 -3.07 -3.46 10.24
C GLU A 50 -3.65 -3.73 8.85
N THR A 51 -3.32 -2.90 7.86
CA THR A 51 -3.74 -3.08 6.46
C THR A 51 -3.15 -4.34 5.86
N TYR A 52 -1.87 -4.64 6.16
CA TYR A 52 -1.20 -5.86 5.69
C TYR A 52 -1.92 -7.12 6.21
N ASN A 53 -2.25 -7.16 7.50
CA ASN A 53 -2.93 -8.30 8.11
C ASN A 53 -4.37 -8.45 7.59
N LEU A 54 -5.05 -7.34 7.30
CA LEU A 54 -6.39 -7.38 6.70
C LEU A 54 -6.33 -8.07 5.33
N GLN A 55 -5.40 -7.69 4.46
CA GLN A 55 -5.24 -8.32 3.14
C GLN A 55 -4.95 -9.82 3.25
N ALA A 56 -3.99 -10.21 4.09
CA ALA A 56 -3.67 -11.60 4.35
C ALA A 56 -4.88 -12.41 4.85
N SER A 57 -5.76 -11.78 5.65
CA SER A 57 -7.00 -12.42 6.13
C SER A 57 -8.06 -12.58 5.03
N THR A 58 -8.20 -11.61 4.11
CA THR A 58 -9.13 -11.71 2.98
C THR A 58 -8.71 -12.75 1.95
N GLU A 59 -7.42 -12.87 1.65
CA GLU A 59 -6.91 -13.94 0.77
C GLU A 59 -7.13 -15.31 1.41
N ALA A 60 -6.86 -15.45 2.71
CA ALA A 60 -7.12 -16.70 3.44
C ALA A 60 -8.62 -17.08 3.48
N VAL A 61 -9.53 -16.12 3.53
CA VAL A 61 -10.97 -16.38 3.46
C VAL A 61 -11.41 -16.73 2.03
N ALA A 62 -10.81 -16.13 1.00
CA ALA A 62 -11.10 -16.49 -0.39
C ALA A 62 -10.71 -17.94 -0.70
N ASP A 63 -9.59 -18.42 -0.15
CA ASP A 63 -9.16 -19.82 -0.28
C ASP A 63 -10.04 -20.81 0.51
N LEU A 64 -10.63 -20.37 1.64
CA LEU A 64 -11.55 -21.17 2.46
C LEU A 64 -13.00 -21.21 1.93
N MET A 65 -13.35 -20.34 0.97
CA MET A 65 -14.69 -20.29 0.36
C MET A 65 -14.74 -20.92 -1.04
N GLN A 66 -13.66 -21.59 -1.48
CA GLN A 66 -13.67 -22.46 -2.67
C GLN A 66 -14.08 -23.89 -2.30
N ASP A 67 -15.33 -24.04 -1.86
CA ASP A 67 -16.05 -25.33 -1.83
C ASP A 67 -17.23 -25.29 -2.84
#